data_AF-F6XES4-F1
#
_entry.id   AF-F6XES4-F1
#
_cell.length_a   1.000
_cell.length_b   1.000
_cell.length_c   1.000
_cell.angle_alpha   90.00
_cell.angle_beta   90.00
_cell.angle_gamma   90.00
#
_symmetry.space_group_name_H-M   'P 1'
#
loop_
_entity.id
_entity.type
_entity.pdbx_description
1 polymer ?
#
loop_
_entity_poly.entity_id
_entity_poly.type
_entity_poly.pdbx_seq_one_letter_code
_entity_poly.pdbx_strand_id
1 'polypeptide(L)'
;MRDNGSNICTGKVRCFCAERSPFYWRKLNAKSATKMLINRPIGSYLLRPSEHPLYDYSITQKIPVMGVTHIRVGRDSTGTYFLDNDDSFSEAVIKGFTCVVSMLDCWSRVYRERGTELSTIACTSNVTLERSRLLRQRRLEQCLFP
;
A
#
# COMPACT_ATOMS: atom_id res chain seq x y z
N MET A 1 -2.20 15.42 24.63
CA MET A 1 -3.39 15.45 23.75
C MET A 1 -2.86 15.53 22.33
N ARG A 2 -3.00 14.47 21.52
CA ARG A 2 -2.70 14.52 20.08
C ARG A 2 -3.98 14.95 19.38
N ASP A 3 -3.91 15.98 18.56
CA ASP A 3 -5.04 16.44 17.77
C ASP A 3 -5.49 15.33 16.82
N ASN A 4 -6.66 14.76 17.11
CA ASN A 4 -7.29 13.65 16.38
C ASN A 4 -7.89 14.09 15.01
N GLY A 5 -7.50 15.25 14.48
CA GLY A 5 -8.19 15.92 13.37
C GLY A 5 -7.30 16.31 12.19
N SER A 6 -6.01 16.01 12.22
CA SER A 6 -5.14 16.26 11.06
C SER A 6 -5.45 15.21 9.99
N ASN A 7 -6.24 15.56 8.97
CA ASN A 7 -6.33 14.72 7.78
C ASN A 7 -4.89 14.50 7.26
N ILE A 8 -4.39 13.27 7.30
CA ILE A 8 -3.02 12.89 6.89
C ILE A 8 -2.69 13.39 5.47
N CYS A 9 -3.74 13.67 4.70
CA CYS A 9 -3.69 14.10 3.33
C CYS A 9 -3.99 15.60 3.09
N THR A 10 -4.19 16.40 4.15
CA THR A 10 -4.25 17.87 4.04
C THR A 10 -2.84 18.44 3.98
N GLY A 11 -2.39 18.78 2.78
CA GLY A 11 -1.12 19.45 2.52
C GLY A 11 -1.14 20.15 1.16
N LYS A 12 -0.21 21.09 0.93
CA LYS A 12 -0.10 21.80 -0.36
C LYS A 12 0.42 20.84 -1.42
N VAL A 13 -0.51 20.17 -2.08
CA VAL A 13 -0.24 19.18 -3.11
C VAL A 13 0.24 19.88 -4.39
N ARG A 14 1.41 19.47 -4.90
CA ARG A 14 1.85 19.82 -6.26
C ARG A 14 1.38 18.73 -7.21
N CYS A 15 0.49 19.07 -8.14
CA CYS A 15 0.10 18.11 -9.15
C CYS A 15 1.19 17.99 -10.21
N PHE A 16 1.65 16.76 -10.43
CA PHE A 16 2.60 16.42 -11.49
C PHE A 16 1.94 15.41 -12.42
N CYS A 17 2.31 15.45 -13.69
CA CYS A 17 1.91 14.42 -14.65
C CYS A 17 2.41 13.06 -14.15
N ALA A 18 1.50 12.11 -13.94
CA ALA A 18 1.82 10.76 -13.51
C ALA A 18 2.89 10.11 -14.40
N GLU A 19 2.85 10.41 -15.70
CA GLU A 19 3.79 9.90 -16.70
C GLU A 19 5.25 10.33 -16.48
N ARG A 20 5.47 11.41 -15.71
CA ARG A 20 6.80 11.91 -15.35
C ARG A 20 7.27 11.38 -14.00
N SER A 21 6.43 10.64 -13.28
CA SER A 21 6.76 10.09 -11.98
C SER A 21 7.65 8.85 -12.13
N PRO A 22 8.65 8.66 -11.25
CA PRO A 22 9.58 7.53 -11.34
C PRO A 22 8.93 6.17 -11.05
N PHE A 23 7.74 6.18 -10.45
CA PHE A 23 6.96 4.98 -10.15
C PHE A 23 5.94 4.64 -11.25
N TYR A 24 5.87 5.41 -12.34
CA TYR A 24 4.95 5.14 -13.45
C TYR A 24 5.60 4.29 -14.55
N TRP A 25 4.92 3.22 -14.94
CA TRP A 25 5.38 2.25 -15.92
C TRP A 25 4.40 2.19 -17.10
N ARG A 26 4.73 2.92 -18.17
CA ARG A 26 3.84 3.18 -19.32
C ARG A 26 3.40 1.94 -20.11
N LYS A 27 4.24 0.89 -20.19
CA LYS A 27 3.96 -0.32 -21.00
C LYS A 27 4.08 -1.58 -20.15
N LEU A 28 3.37 -1.60 -19.03
CA LEU A 28 3.40 -2.73 -18.10
C LEU A 28 1.98 -3.28 -17.90
N ASN A 29 1.81 -4.58 -18.14
CA ASN A 29 0.56 -5.28 -17.88
C ASN A 29 0.53 -5.86 -16.45
N ALA A 30 -0.63 -6.36 -16.01
CA ALA A 30 -0.79 -6.93 -14.67
C ALA A 30 0.22 -8.05 -14.38
N LYS A 31 0.39 -8.98 -15.32
CA LYS A 31 1.26 -10.16 -15.14
C LYS A 31 2.72 -9.78 -14.95
N SER A 32 3.23 -8.85 -15.77
CA SER A 32 4.60 -8.35 -15.68
C SER A 32 4.80 -7.51 -14.42
N ALA A 33 3.82 -6.70 -14.03
CA ALA A 33 3.84 -5.96 -12.77
C ALA A 33 3.94 -6.90 -11.56
N THR A 34 3.15 -7.98 -11.54
CA THR A 34 3.24 -9.01 -10.50
C THR A 34 4.63 -9.61 -10.41
N LYS A 35 5.21 -10.02 -11.55
CA LYS A 35 6.57 -10.57 -11.60
C LYS A 35 7.62 -9.59 -11.10
N MET A 36 7.48 -8.31 -11.42
CA MET A 36 8.42 -7.28 -10.95
C MET A 36 8.36 -7.08 -9.44
N LEU A 37 7.18 -7.21 -8.83
CA LEU A 37 6.96 -6.95 -7.41
C LEU A 37 7.11 -8.19 -6.52
N ILE A 38 7.03 -9.40 -7.06
CA ILE A 38 7.04 -10.64 -6.24
C ILE A 38 8.31 -10.76 -5.37
N ASN A 39 9.47 -10.36 -5.91
CA ASN A 39 10.77 -10.39 -5.22
C ASN A 39 11.15 -9.05 -4.58
N ARG A 40 10.23 -8.08 -4.55
CA ARG A 40 10.45 -6.77 -3.92
C ARG A 40 10.02 -6.79 -2.46
N PRO A 41 10.52 -5.86 -1.62
CA PRO A 41 10.06 -5.78 -0.23
C PRO A 41 8.58 -5.44 -0.16
N ILE A 42 7.94 -5.87 0.93
CA ILE A 42 6.56 -5.49 1.25
C ILE A 42 6.44 -3.96 1.30
N GLY A 43 5.32 -3.42 0.81
CA GLY A 43 5.09 -1.99 0.66
C GLY A 43 5.58 -1.42 -0.68
N SER A 44 6.34 -2.19 -1.46
CA SER A 44 6.70 -1.78 -2.83
C SER A 44 5.44 -1.65 -3.69
N TYR A 45 5.38 -0.58 -4.48
CA TYR A 45 4.27 -0.33 -5.40
C TYR A 45 4.78 0.25 -6.72
N LEU A 46 3.92 0.20 -7.74
CA LEU A 46 4.08 0.88 -9.01
C LEU A 46 2.73 1.33 -9.55
N LEU A 47 2.75 2.34 -10.42
CA LEU A 47 1.60 2.81 -11.18
C LEU A 47 1.76 2.41 -12.65
N ARG A 48 0.69 1.97 -13.28
CA ARG A 48 0.64 1.63 -14.71
C ARG A 48 -0.69 2.04 -15.31
N PRO A 49 -0.81 2.13 -16.65
CA PRO A 49 -2.12 2.19 -17.30
C PRO A 49 -2.99 1.00 -16.88
N SER A 50 -4.29 1.23 -16.72
CA SER A 50 -5.23 0.14 -16.54
C SER A 50 -5.42 -0.62 -17.85
N GLU A 51 -5.68 -1.93 -17.75
CA GLU A 51 -6.14 -2.75 -18.88
C GLU A 51 -7.67 -2.70 -19.03
N HIS A 52 -8.37 -2.15 -18.03
CA HIS A 52 -9.82 -2.04 -18.04
C HIS A 52 -10.25 -0.67 -18.60
N PRO A 53 -11.18 -0.61 -19.57
CA PRO A 53 -11.52 0.62 -20.30
C PRO A 53 -12.13 1.74 -19.44
N LEU A 54 -12.73 1.39 -18.30
CA LEU A 54 -13.35 2.36 -17.38
C LEU A 54 -12.38 3.02 -16.39
N TYR A 55 -11.11 2.61 -16.36
CA TYR A 55 -10.14 3.09 -15.38
C TYR A 55 -8.91 3.64 -16.10
N ASP A 56 -8.39 4.78 -15.63
CA ASP A 56 -7.23 5.41 -16.25
C ASP A 56 -5.94 4.67 -15.86
N TYR A 57 -5.84 4.27 -14.60
CA TYR A 57 -4.63 3.67 -14.05
C TYR A 57 -4.93 2.42 -13.22
N SER A 58 -3.87 1.64 -12.97
CA SER A 58 -3.86 0.58 -11.98
C SER A 58 -2.60 0.68 -11.14
N ILE A 59 -2.77 0.52 -9.83
CA ILE A 59 -1.71 0.44 -8.85
C ILE A 59 -1.45 -1.03 -8.59
N THR A 60 -0.21 -1.45 -8.76
CA THR A 60 0.21 -2.78 -8.34
C THR A 60 1.06 -2.62 -7.08
N GLN A 61 0.70 -3.30 -5.99
CA GLN A 61 1.39 -3.22 -4.71
C GLN A 61 1.63 -4.59 -4.12
N LYS A 62 2.74 -4.76 -3.41
CA LYS A 62 2.97 -5.91 -2.54
C LYS A 62 2.56 -5.60 -1.11
N ILE A 63 1.49 -6.23 -0.62
CA ILE A 63 0.99 -6.08 0.74
C ILE A 63 1.29 -7.32 1.60
N PRO A 64 1.38 -7.18 2.94
CA PRO A 64 1.49 -8.33 3.82
C PRO A 64 0.33 -9.30 3.60
N VAL A 65 0.59 -10.60 3.74
CA VAL A 65 -0.42 -11.69 3.68
C VAL A 65 -0.99 -11.97 2.28
N MET A 66 -1.50 -10.97 1.56
CA MET A 66 -2.15 -11.20 0.25
C MET A 66 -1.17 -11.25 -0.92
N GLY A 67 0.10 -10.88 -0.70
CA GLY A 67 1.10 -10.84 -1.77
C GLY A 67 0.90 -9.63 -2.69
N VAL A 68 0.99 -9.84 -4.01
CA VAL A 68 0.88 -8.75 -4.98
C VAL A 68 -0.57 -8.57 -5.42
N THR A 69 -1.11 -7.38 -5.18
CA THR A 69 -2.49 -6.99 -5.52
C THR A 69 -2.51 -5.89 -6.56
N HIS A 70 -3.66 -5.73 -7.23
CA HIS A 70 -3.91 -4.72 -8.25
C HIS A 70 -5.15 -3.94 -7.87
N ILE A 71 -4.99 -2.64 -7.66
CA ILE A 71 -6.07 -1.71 -7.34
C ILE A 71 -6.29 -0.86 -8.58
N ARG A 72 -7.54 -0.68 -9.02
CA ARG A 72 -7.84 0.19 -10.17
C ARG A 72 -8.06 1.61 -9.69
N VAL A 73 -7.71 2.56 -10.52
CA VAL A 73 -7.89 3.99 -10.25
C VAL A 73 -8.81 4.55 -11.30
N GLY A 74 -10.00 4.94 -10.85
CA GLY A 74 -11.01 5.55 -11.69
C GLY A 74 -10.98 7.07 -11.53
N ARG A 75 -11.71 7.74 -12.42
CA ARG A 75 -11.96 9.17 -12.36
C ARG A 75 -13.45 9.40 -12.49
N ASP A 76 -14.01 10.17 -11.58
CA ASP A 76 -15.43 10.50 -11.59
C ASP A 76 -15.74 11.62 -12.61
N SER A 77 -17.02 11.93 -12.76
CA SER A 77 -17.49 13.02 -13.64
C SER A 77 -17.01 14.41 -13.22
N THR A 78 -16.58 14.58 -11.95
CA THR A 78 -16.03 15.84 -11.44
C THR A 78 -14.53 16.00 -11.72
N GLY A 79 -13.88 14.95 -12.27
CA GLY A 79 -12.44 14.92 -12.55
C GLY A 79 -11.59 14.46 -11.36
N THR A 80 -12.23 14.00 -10.29
CA THR A 80 -11.60 13.51 -9.07
C THR A 80 -11.26 12.02 -9.20
N TYR A 81 -10.06 11.64 -8.77
CA TYR A 81 -9.61 10.26 -8.76
C TYR A 81 -10.11 9.52 -7.52
N PHE A 82 -10.44 8.25 -7.72
CA PHE A 82 -10.84 7.33 -6.65
C PHE A 82 -10.18 5.96 -6.84
N LEU A 83 -10.07 5.22 -5.74
CA LEU A 83 -9.57 3.84 -5.73
C LEU A 83 -10.76 2.88 -5.80
N ASP A 84 -10.67 1.92 -6.71
CA ASP A 84 -11.56 0.76 -6.78
C ASP A 84 -11.08 -0.29 -5.77
N ASN A 85 -11.42 -0.07 -4.50
CA ASN A 85 -11.06 -0.94 -3.40
C ASN A 85 -12.26 -1.05 -2.46
N ASP A 86 -12.58 -2.28 -2.04
CA ASP A 86 -13.68 -2.55 -1.10
C ASP A 86 -13.37 -2.11 0.35
N ASP A 87 -12.19 -1.53 0.60
CA ASP A 87 -11.84 -0.97 1.92
C ASP A 87 -12.61 0.34 2.17
N SER A 88 -13.63 0.27 3.03
CA SER A 88 -14.46 1.41 3.43
C SER A 88 -13.69 2.53 4.14
N PHE A 89 -12.56 2.21 4.78
CA PHE A 89 -11.69 3.23 5.38
C PHE A 89 -10.86 3.95 4.32
N SER A 90 -10.32 3.15 3.40
CA SER A 90 -9.97 3.52 2.04
C SER A 90 -10.63 4.79 1.53
N GLU A 91 -11.93 4.59 1.38
CA GLU A 91 -12.87 5.52 0.81
C GLU A 91 -12.94 6.79 1.64
N ALA A 92 -13.14 6.72 2.96
CA ALA A 92 -13.34 7.90 3.80
C ALA A 92 -12.13 8.85 3.83
N VAL A 93 -10.90 8.33 3.77
CA VAL A 93 -9.67 9.12 3.90
C VAL A 93 -9.17 9.63 2.55
N ILE A 94 -9.44 8.89 1.47
CA ILE A 94 -8.85 9.14 0.15
C ILE A 94 -9.94 9.63 -0.81
N LYS A 95 -10.39 10.89 -0.63
CA LYS A 95 -11.34 11.56 -1.53
C LYS A 95 -10.83 12.93 -1.97
N GLY A 96 -11.38 13.46 -3.07
CA GLY A 96 -11.18 14.86 -3.47
C GLY A 96 -9.87 15.17 -4.21
N PHE A 97 -9.12 14.15 -4.64
CA PHE A 97 -7.89 14.35 -5.40
C PHE A 97 -8.15 14.54 -6.90
N THR A 98 -7.88 15.72 -7.43
CA THR A 98 -7.87 15.96 -8.89
C THR A 98 -6.62 15.39 -9.59
N CYS A 99 -5.67 14.88 -8.80
CA CYS A 99 -4.36 14.44 -9.25
C CYS A 99 -3.98 13.08 -8.66
N VAL A 100 -3.74 12.09 -9.53
CA VAL A 100 -3.45 10.70 -9.12
C VAL A 100 -2.15 10.57 -8.32
N VAL A 101 -1.12 11.36 -8.63
CA VAL A 101 0.16 11.37 -7.90
C VAL A 101 -0.05 11.77 -6.44
N SER A 102 -0.93 12.73 -6.23
CA SER A 102 -1.26 13.28 -4.92
C SER A 102 -2.09 12.34 -4.08
N MET A 103 -3.06 11.69 -4.74
CA MET A 103 -3.84 10.61 -4.15
C MET A 103 -2.92 9.47 -3.70
N LEU A 104 -1.93 9.10 -4.54
CA LEU A 104 -0.93 8.08 -4.21
C LEU A 104 0.00 8.47 -3.07
N ASP A 105 0.45 9.72 -3.02
CA ASP A 105 1.27 10.22 -1.91
C ASP A 105 0.50 10.09 -0.59
N CYS A 106 -0.75 10.58 -0.56
CA CYS A 106 -1.68 10.40 0.56
C CYS A 106 -1.87 8.92 0.94
N TRP A 107 -2.23 8.08 -0.03
CA TRP A 107 -2.43 6.64 0.16
C TRP A 107 -1.20 5.97 0.75
N SER A 108 0.00 6.30 0.26
CA SER A 108 1.26 5.73 0.74
C SER A 108 1.56 6.12 2.20
N ARG A 109 1.18 7.32 2.64
CA ARG A 109 1.32 7.77 4.03
C ARG A 109 0.36 7.02 4.94
N VAL A 110 -0.91 6.93 4.55
CA VAL A 110 -1.95 6.18 5.29
C VAL A 110 -1.55 4.72 5.47
N TYR A 111 -1.03 4.08 4.43
CA TYR A 111 -0.57 2.70 4.51
C TYR A 111 0.71 2.54 5.34
N ARG A 112 1.61 3.52 5.37
CA ARG A 112 2.77 3.52 6.28
C ARG A 112 2.34 3.55 7.73
N GLU A 113 1.43 4.46 8.07
CA GLU A 113 0.93 4.62 9.44
C GLU A 113 0.16 3.37 9.92
N ARG A 114 -0.63 2.75 9.05
CA ARG A 114 -1.29 1.47 9.33
C ARG A 114 -0.33 0.28 9.42
N GLY A 115 0.68 0.24 8.55
CA GLY A 115 1.71 -0.78 8.56
C GLY A 115 2.50 -0.79 9.87
N THR A 116 2.73 0.40 10.46
CA THR A 116 3.33 0.51 11.79
C THR A 116 2.43 -0.08 12.88
N GLU A 117 1.12 0.11 12.85
CA GLU A 117 0.21 -0.44 13.86
C GLU A 117 0.13 -1.98 13.82
N LEU A 118 0.05 -2.57 12.62
CA LEU A 118 0.08 -4.03 12.46
C LEU A 118 1.43 -4.65 12.82
N SER A 119 2.55 -3.96 12.53
CA SER A 119 3.89 -4.39 12.98
C SER A 119 4.08 -4.28 14.50
N THR A 120 3.45 -3.29 15.14
CA THR A 120 3.53 -3.12 16.60
C THR A 120 2.74 -4.21 17.32
N ILE A 121 1.58 -4.62 16.79
CA ILE A 121 0.79 -5.73 17.33
C ILE A 121 1.52 -7.07 17.13
N ALA A 122 2.22 -7.27 16.01
CA ALA A 122 3.04 -8.46 15.80
C ALA A 122 4.21 -8.56 16.81
N CYS A 123 4.81 -7.43 17.19
CA CYS A 123 5.86 -7.40 18.22
C CYS A 123 5.32 -7.58 19.65
N THR A 124 4.14 -7.07 20.01
CA THR A 124 3.55 -7.28 21.35
C THR A 124 2.95 -8.68 21.53
N SER A 125 2.47 -9.31 20.46
CA SER A 125 1.98 -10.69 20.47
C SER A 125 3.11 -11.70 20.74
N ASN A 126 4.35 -11.39 20.34
CA ASN A 126 5.52 -12.24 20.62
C ASN A 126 6.10 -12.01 22.03
N VAL A 127 5.90 -10.86 22.67
CA VAL A 127 6.37 -10.64 24.05
C VAL A 127 5.46 -11.31 25.09
N THR A 128 4.21 -11.61 24.75
CA THR A 128 3.28 -12.28 25.69
C THR A 128 3.28 -13.80 25.53
N LEU A 129 3.80 -14.33 24.40
CA LEU A 129 3.95 -15.78 24.18
C LEU A 129 5.37 -16.33 24.41
N GLU A 130 6.37 -15.48 24.67
CA GLU A 130 7.73 -15.91 25.05
C GLU A 130 7.96 -16.11 26.56
N ARG A 131 7.01 -15.72 27.43
CA ARG A 131 7.09 -16.08 28.86
C ARG A 131 6.55 -17.47 29.19
N SER A 132 5.83 -18.11 28.27
CA SER A 132 5.23 -19.45 28.49
C SER A 132 5.97 -20.59 27.78
N ARG A 133 6.99 -20.30 26.96
CA ARG A 133 7.79 -21.30 26.23
C ARG A 133 9.23 -21.48 26.74
N LEU A 134 9.69 -20.66 27.68
CA LEU A 134 11.02 -20.81 28.31
C LEU A 134 11.12 -21.94 29.35
N LEU A 135 10.06 -22.73 29.56
CA LEU A 135 10.07 -23.89 30.48
C LEU A 135 9.94 -25.26 29.80
N ARG A 136 9.83 -25.35 28.48
CA ARG A 136 9.88 -26.64 27.78
C ARG A 136 10.80 -26.60 26.57
N GLN A 137 12.06 -26.89 26.91
CA GLN A 137 12.83 -27.94 26.26
C GLN A 137 13.49 -27.55 24.93
N ARG A 138 14.77 -27.21 25.08
CA ARG A 138 15.85 -27.49 24.13
C ARG A 138 15.52 -28.73 23.28
N ARG A 139 15.37 -28.55 21.97
CA ARG A 139 15.78 -29.52 20.95
C ARG A 139 15.68 -28.89 19.55
N LEU A 140 16.80 -29.02 18.83
CA LEU A 140 16.96 -28.94 17.37
C LEU A 140 17.02 -27.50 16.84
N GLU A 141 18.19 -26.87 16.79
CA GLU A 141 19.24 -27.03 15.76
C GLU A 141 18.80 -26.58 14.35
N GLN A 142 19.62 -25.65 13.82
CA GLN A 142 19.97 -25.44 12.41
C GLN A 142 18.88 -24.91 11.46
N CYS A 143 19.08 -23.66 11.04
CA CYS A 143 18.99 -23.11 9.67
C CYS A 143 19.50 -21.65 9.81
N LEU A 144 20.79 -21.31 9.67
CA LEU A 144 21.55 -21.29 8.41
C LEU A 144 20.63 -20.88 7.25
N PHE A 145 20.58 -19.56 7.00
CA PHE A 145 20.18 -19.05 5.69
C PHE A 145 21.45 -18.88 4.85
N PRO A 146 21.47 -19.37 3.60
CA PRO A 146 22.42 -18.94 2.58
C PRO A 146 22.18 -17.48 2.16
#